data_AF-A0AAU4K6C9-F1
#
_entry.id   AF-A0AAU4K6C9-F1
#
_cell.length_a   1.000
_cell.length_b   1.000
_cell.length_c   1.000
_cell.angle_alpha   90.00
_cell.angle_beta   90.00
_cell.angle_gamma   90.00
#
_symmetry.space_group_name_H-M   'P 1'
#
loop_
_entity.id
_entity.type
_entity.pdbx_description
1 polymer ?
#
loop_
_entity_poly.entity_id
_entity_poly.type
_entity_poly.pdbx_seq_one_letter_code
_entity_poly.pdbx_strand_id
1 'polypeptide(L)'
;MRSLSRAVVVVALSVITIVGSVTTTASAAPTVAPATVLGSISDGPGSFSVYRTVDSGKQATAVDDDACNAYFGFPRRFTVLQRLDARLYTFANSATTGFLTDPTRSDVGPIYVCGTLGLDGQSIYEQYSRATAPGIGPLTMSGPCGLTPYIAEGRGGADCVQRINPNANGVTGGVASSNSVTNPIRLPGGTTGSLWTFYTTGTPRAPVNAPTAPQAPDTGSVKYSVGREVDSISAGTKAGCPGGVRTTTIHAISVDAATGAIAGEPSATSAADATICYQKVGLPDFGATLTISIRGIALTTTNGGHCRQSALPGTASRQQTCGFALPANYGRGLTGGLVTLNGVVPPNDPAGSVNSAVWTISVLGSIKPAF
;
A
#
# COMPACT_ATOMS: atom_id res chain seq x y z
N MET A 1 37.71 -62.26 -32.04
CA MET A 1 37.97 -60.92 -32.60
C MET A 1 37.30 -59.88 -31.71
N ARG A 2 38.13 -58.99 -31.12
CA ARG A 2 37.91 -57.58 -30.68
C ARG A 2 36.64 -57.27 -29.85
N SER A 3 36.65 -56.56 -28.72
CA SER A 3 37.63 -55.81 -27.92
C SER A 3 36.94 -55.57 -26.54
N LEU A 4 37.58 -55.67 -25.36
CA LEU A 4 38.38 -54.60 -24.71
C LEU A 4 37.59 -53.25 -24.71
N SER A 5 37.28 -52.55 -23.60
CA SER A 5 37.91 -52.50 -22.28
C SER A 5 37.04 -51.78 -21.23
N ARG A 6 37.29 -52.16 -19.97
CA ARG A 6 37.02 -51.47 -18.70
C ARG A 6 37.29 -49.96 -18.69
N ALA A 7 36.58 -49.23 -17.83
CA ALA A 7 37.22 -48.28 -16.91
C ALA A 7 36.41 -48.20 -15.60
N VAL A 8 36.99 -48.79 -14.56
CA VAL A 8 36.64 -48.64 -13.15
C VAL A 8 37.38 -47.39 -12.65
N VAL A 9 36.72 -46.52 -11.91
CA VAL A 9 37.39 -45.57 -11.01
C VAL A 9 36.84 -45.78 -9.61
N VAL A 10 37.60 -46.55 -8.82
CA VAL A 10 37.53 -46.60 -7.36
C VAL A 10 38.37 -45.42 -6.87
N VAL A 11 37.77 -44.49 -6.13
CA VAL A 11 38.54 -43.53 -5.32
C VAL A 11 38.36 -43.93 -3.87
N ALA A 12 39.48 -44.35 -3.26
CA ALA A 12 39.57 -44.76 -1.88
C ALA A 12 39.38 -43.58 -0.93
N LEU A 13 38.59 -43.82 0.13
CA LEU A 13 38.51 -42.96 1.31
C LEU A 13 39.89 -42.85 1.96
N SER A 14 40.34 -41.61 2.17
CA SER A 14 41.41 -41.29 3.12
C SER A 14 40.82 -40.36 4.18
N VAL A 15 40.44 -40.93 5.33
CA VAL A 15 40.08 -40.17 6.52
C VAL A 15 41.39 -39.72 7.17
N ILE A 16 41.75 -38.46 7.00
CA ILE A 16 42.78 -37.82 7.82
C ILE A 16 42.06 -36.94 8.83
N THR A 17 41.95 -37.45 10.05
CA THR A 17 41.52 -36.72 11.23
C THR A 17 42.65 -35.76 11.63
N ILE A 18 42.54 -34.49 11.24
CA ILE A 18 43.32 -33.41 11.86
C ILE A 18 42.43 -32.79 12.93
N VAL A 19 42.66 -33.16 14.18
CA VAL A 19 42.10 -32.49 15.35
C VAL A 19 42.86 -31.18 15.52
N GLY A 20 42.38 -30.14 14.84
CA GLY A 20 42.84 -28.77 14.99
C GLY A 20 41.77 -27.95 15.70
N SER A 21 41.94 -27.73 16.99
CA SER A 21 41.10 -26.85 17.81
C SER A 21 41.29 -25.40 17.39
N VAL A 22 40.54 -24.95 16.37
CA VAL A 22 40.44 -23.52 16.04
C VAL A 22 39.15 -22.99 16.62
N THR A 23 39.24 -22.43 17.83
CA THR A 23 38.23 -21.54 18.38
C THR A 23 38.24 -20.24 17.56
N THR A 24 37.55 -20.25 16.42
CA THR A 24 37.06 -19.00 15.85
C THR A 24 35.85 -18.59 16.68
N THR A 25 36.05 -17.66 17.61
CA THR A 25 34.92 -16.89 18.14
C THR A 25 34.28 -16.20 16.95
N ALA A 26 33.12 -16.71 16.53
CA ALA A 26 32.23 -15.97 15.65
C ALA A 26 31.91 -14.67 16.39
N SER A 27 32.54 -13.58 15.96
CA SER A 27 32.08 -12.24 16.29
C SER A 27 30.61 -12.20 15.90
N ALA A 28 29.72 -12.00 16.87
CA ALA A 28 28.34 -11.67 16.56
C ALA A 28 28.40 -10.45 15.64
N ALA A 29 27.96 -10.62 14.38
CA ALA A 29 27.74 -9.49 13.51
C ALA A 29 26.89 -8.47 14.30
N PRO A 30 27.21 -7.16 14.24
CA PRO A 30 26.43 -6.18 14.98
C PRO A 30 24.98 -6.38 14.59
N THR A 31 24.17 -6.79 15.57
CA THR A 31 22.73 -6.85 15.40
C THR A 31 22.32 -5.39 15.30
N VAL A 32 22.17 -4.88 14.08
CA VAL A 32 21.67 -3.53 13.87
C VAL A 32 20.34 -3.48 14.62
N ALA A 33 20.25 -2.60 15.62
CA ALA A 33 19.05 -2.47 16.42
C ALA A 33 17.85 -2.22 15.48
N PRO A 34 16.71 -2.88 15.68
CA PRO A 34 15.56 -2.71 14.80
C PRO A 34 15.15 -1.24 14.72
N ALA A 35 14.83 -0.77 13.51
CA ALA A 35 14.52 0.65 13.33
C ALA A 35 13.17 0.98 13.99
N THR A 36 13.16 1.96 14.89
CA THR A 36 11.98 2.35 15.69
C THR A 36 11.79 3.85 15.54
N VAL A 37 10.54 4.30 15.50
CA VAL A 37 10.19 5.72 15.40
C VAL A 37 9.25 6.06 16.55
N LEU A 38 9.81 6.52 17.66
CA LEU A 38 9.05 6.98 18.83
C LEU A 38 8.76 8.47 18.72
N GLY A 39 7.50 8.85 18.89
CA GLY A 39 7.02 10.25 18.88
C GLY A 39 7.26 11.05 17.61
N SER A 40 7.94 10.51 16.61
CA SER A 40 8.28 11.23 15.37
C SER A 40 7.19 11.05 14.31
N ILE A 41 6.89 12.16 13.64
CA ILE A 41 5.96 12.25 12.52
C ILE A 41 6.68 12.63 11.23
N SER A 42 7.97 12.25 11.09
CA SER A 42 8.73 12.53 9.86
C SER A 42 8.20 11.70 8.70
N ASP A 43 8.10 12.30 7.51
CA ASP A 43 7.82 11.60 6.24
C ASP A 43 9.06 10.82 5.73
N GLY A 44 10.23 11.07 6.31
CA GLY A 44 11.49 10.50 5.84
C GLY A 44 12.02 11.23 4.59
N PRO A 45 12.59 10.52 3.60
CA PRO A 45 13.24 11.14 2.43
C PRO A 45 12.28 11.69 1.36
N GLY A 46 10.97 11.58 1.56
CA GLY A 46 9.95 12.01 0.62
C GLY A 46 8.81 12.73 1.33
N SER A 47 7.65 12.77 0.68
CA SER A 47 6.45 13.37 1.22
C SER A 47 5.21 12.57 0.88
N PHE A 48 4.23 12.58 1.78
CA PHE A 48 2.94 11.94 1.57
C PHE A 48 1.85 12.91 1.12
N SER A 49 1.01 12.45 0.20
CA SER A 49 -0.29 13.04 -0.11
C SER A 49 -1.34 11.95 -0.17
N VAL A 50 -2.54 12.24 0.34
CA VAL A 50 -3.64 11.27 0.38
C VAL A 50 -4.89 11.88 -0.22
N TYR A 51 -5.54 11.12 -1.08
CA TYR A 51 -6.74 11.55 -1.80
C TYR A 51 -7.83 10.50 -1.72
N ARG A 52 -9.08 10.93 -1.67
CA ARG A 52 -10.24 10.09 -1.96
C ARG A 52 -10.51 10.15 -3.46
N THR A 53 -10.74 9.02 -4.13
CA THR A 53 -11.04 9.00 -5.58
C THR A 53 -12.39 8.44 -5.92
N VAL A 54 -13.25 9.25 -6.54
CA VAL A 54 -14.58 8.82 -6.99
C VAL A 54 -14.58 8.71 -8.51
N ASP A 55 -15.18 7.63 -9.03
CA ASP A 55 -15.48 7.47 -10.45
C ASP A 55 -16.26 8.70 -10.95
N SER A 56 -15.80 9.30 -12.05
CA SER A 56 -16.43 10.48 -12.63
C SER A 56 -17.72 10.16 -13.39
N GLY A 57 -17.98 8.88 -13.68
CA GLY A 57 -19.03 8.41 -14.57
C GLY A 57 -18.78 8.73 -16.04
N LYS A 58 -17.62 9.31 -16.38
CA LYS A 58 -17.26 9.71 -17.74
C LYS A 58 -16.46 8.62 -18.43
N GLN A 59 -16.45 8.68 -19.76
CA GLN A 59 -15.52 7.89 -20.54
C GLN A 59 -14.10 8.47 -20.42
N ALA A 60 -13.10 7.59 -20.51
CA ALA A 60 -11.71 7.97 -20.58
C ALA A 60 -11.46 8.89 -21.79
N THR A 61 -10.50 9.81 -21.65
CA THR A 61 -10.10 10.65 -22.78
C THR A 61 -9.30 9.83 -23.81
N ALA A 62 -9.28 10.25 -25.07
CA ALA A 62 -8.46 9.59 -26.09
C ALA A 62 -6.96 9.54 -25.68
N VAL A 63 -6.48 10.60 -25.03
CA VAL A 63 -5.10 10.68 -24.52
C VAL A 63 -4.82 9.65 -23.43
N ASP A 64 -5.81 9.32 -22.60
CA ASP A 64 -5.71 8.29 -21.57
C ASP A 64 -5.84 6.88 -22.12
N ASP A 65 -6.73 6.68 -23.10
CA ASP A 65 -6.86 5.42 -23.81
C ASP A 65 -5.59 5.09 -24.58
N ASP A 66 -5.02 6.05 -25.31
CA ASP A 66 -3.77 5.87 -26.05
C ASP A 66 -2.61 5.54 -25.11
N ALA A 67 -2.50 6.25 -23.98
CA ALA A 67 -1.47 5.96 -22.98
C ALA A 67 -1.63 4.57 -22.35
N CYS A 68 -2.86 4.17 -22.05
CA CYS A 68 -3.16 2.82 -21.55
C CYS A 68 -2.79 1.74 -22.57
N ASN A 69 -3.21 1.94 -23.82
CA ASN A 69 -2.94 1.01 -24.91
C ASN A 69 -1.46 0.95 -25.24
N ALA A 70 -0.72 2.05 -25.10
CA ALA A 70 0.73 2.08 -25.27
C ALA A 70 1.45 1.30 -24.14
N TYR A 71 0.99 1.44 -22.89
CA TYR A 71 1.58 0.71 -21.76
C TYR A 71 1.35 -0.82 -21.89
N PHE A 72 0.13 -1.24 -22.23
CA PHE A 72 -0.23 -2.66 -22.36
C PHE A 72 -0.11 -3.24 -23.77
N GLY A 73 0.55 -2.54 -24.70
CA GLY A 73 0.40 -2.72 -26.15
C GLY A 73 0.66 -4.12 -26.76
N PHE A 74 -0.14 -4.40 -27.79
CA PHE A 74 -0.19 -5.47 -28.82
C PHE A 74 0.66 -6.77 -28.65
N PRO A 75 0.08 -7.97 -28.90
CA PRO A 75 -1.18 -8.18 -29.60
C PRO A 75 -2.39 -7.90 -28.74
N ARG A 76 -3.52 -7.54 -29.39
CA ARG A 76 -4.90 -7.35 -28.89
C ARG A 76 -5.46 -8.53 -28.04
N ARG A 77 -4.62 -9.39 -27.49
CA ARG A 77 -4.97 -10.62 -26.79
C ARG A 77 -5.20 -10.43 -25.30
N PHE A 78 -4.81 -9.30 -24.72
CA PHE A 78 -5.20 -8.95 -23.35
C PHE A 78 -6.29 -7.89 -23.40
N THR A 79 -7.50 -8.31 -23.08
CA THR A 79 -8.63 -7.41 -22.85
C THR A 79 -8.25 -6.55 -21.64
N VAL A 80 -7.92 -5.28 -21.85
CA VAL A 80 -7.88 -4.30 -20.77
C VAL A 80 -9.24 -4.39 -20.07
N LEU A 81 -9.23 -4.90 -18.85
CA LEU A 81 -10.42 -5.30 -18.11
C LEU A 81 -11.12 -4.08 -17.51
N GLN A 82 -10.36 -3.02 -17.24
CA GLN A 82 -10.85 -1.81 -16.62
C GLN A 82 -10.23 -0.58 -17.26
N ARG A 83 -11.08 0.41 -17.53
CA ARG A 83 -10.70 1.80 -17.76
C ARG A 83 -11.63 2.64 -16.90
N LEU A 84 -11.04 3.53 -16.10
CA LEU A 84 -11.75 4.31 -15.11
C LEU A 84 -11.24 5.74 -15.14
N ASP A 85 -12.13 6.66 -15.50
CA ASP A 85 -11.91 8.09 -15.27
C ASP A 85 -12.44 8.43 -13.87
N ALA A 86 -11.63 9.10 -13.08
CA ALA A 86 -11.94 9.44 -11.70
C ALA A 86 -11.39 10.81 -11.33
N ARG A 87 -11.83 11.32 -10.18
CA ARG A 87 -11.40 12.60 -9.62
C ARG A 87 -10.74 12.39 -8.28
N LEU A 88 -9.65 13.12 -8.04
CA LEU A 88 -8.97 13.23 -6.76
C LEU A 88 -9.69 14.27 -5.92
N TYR A 89 -10.11 13.87 -4.72
CA TYR A 89 -10.69 14.74 -3.73
C TYR A 89 -9.83 14.79 -2.48
N THR A 90 -9.69 15.98 -1.91
CA THR A 90 -9.22 16.14 -0.53
C THR A 90 -10.38 15.90 0.43
N PHE A 91 -10.06 15.73 1.72
CA PHE A 91 -11.06 15.37 2.72
C PHE A 91 -10.82 16.03 4.06
N ALA A 92 -11.85 16.01 4.91
CA ALA A 92 -11.71 16.20 6.35
C ALA A 92 -11.83 14.86 7.07
N ASN A 93 -11.07 14.71 8.15
CA ASN A 93 -11.02 13.49 8.95
C ASN A 93 -11.40 13.79 10.39
N SER A 94 -12.23 12.93 10.99
CA SER A 94 -12.64 13.08 12.38
C SER A 94 -11.50 12.68 13.31
N ALA A 95 -11.05 13.61 14.16
CA ALA A 95 -10.10 13.30 15.23
C ALA A 95 -10.67 12.27 16.24
N THR A 96 -11.99 12.27 16.44
CA THR A 96 -12.66 11.41 17.43
C THR A 96 -12.86 9.99 16.93
N THR A 97 -13.39 9.84 15.70
CA THR A 97 -13.75 8.52 15.17
C THR A 97 -12.69 7.96 14.23
N GLY A 98 -11.77 8.79 13.75
CA GLY A 98 -10.78 8.46 12.74
C GLY A 98 -11.33 8.34 11.31
N PHE A 99 -12.64 8.51 11.11
CA PHE A 99 -13.27 8.40 9.78
C PHE A 99 -13.43 9.76 9.10
N LEU A 100 -13.42 9.74 7.78
CA LEU A 100 -13.66 10.90 6.92
C LEU A 100 -15.06 11.48 7.19
N THR A 101 -15.12 12.79 7.42
CA THR A 101 -16.36 13.56 7.67
C THR A 101 -16.82 14.36 6.46
N ASP A 102 -15.88 14.76 5.61
CA ASP A 102 -16.14 15.43 4.34
C ASP A 102 -15.25 14.76 3.27
N PRO A 103 -15.66 13.60 2.72
CA PRO A 103 -14.80 12.78 1.87
C PRO A 103 -14.57 13.35 0.47
N THR A 104 -15.32 14.38 0.08
CA THR A 104 -15.21 15.06 -1.20
C THR A 104 -15.16 16.56 -0.99
N ARG A 105 -14.31 17.03 -0.07
CA ARG A 105 -14.25 18.45 0.33
C ARG A 105 -13.89 19.37 -0.81
N SER A 106 -12.88 19.00 -1.59
CA SER A 106 -12.41 19.75 -2.76
C SER A 106 -12.04 18.80 -3.88
N ASP A 107 -12.50 19.06 -5.10
CA ASP A 107 -11.93 18.42 -6.29
C ASP A 107 -10.62 19.13 -6.64
N VAL A 108 -9.53 18.36 -6.69
CA VAL A 108 -8.17 18.87 -6.90
C VAL A 108 -7.48 18.32 -8.14
N GLY A 109 -8.12 17.44 -8.90
CA GLY A 109 -7.54 16.98 -10.16
C GLY A 109 -8.07 15.64 -10.68
N PRO A 110 -7.74 15.28 -11.93
CA PRO A 110 -8.09 14.00 -12.52
C PRO A 110 -7.14 12.89 -12.07
N ILE A 111 -7.69 11.68 -12.03
CA ILE A 111 -6.92 10.43 -12.04
C ILE A 111 -7.59 9.45 -12.99
N TYR A 112 -6.81 8.92 -13.91
CA TYR A 112 -7.18 7.86 -14.82
C TYR A 112 -6.49 6.56 -14.41
N VAL A 113 -7.23 5.46 -14.49
CA VAL A 113 -6.75 4.14 -14.14
C VAL A 113 -7.16 3.16 -15.22
N CYS A 114 -6.24 2.32 -15.65
CA CYS A 114 -6.58 1.15 -16.43
C CYS A 114 -5.80 -0.08 -15.98
N GLY A 115 -6.40 -1.26 -16.15
CA GLY A 115 -5.79 -2.50 -15.68
C GLY A 115 -6.12 -3.70 -16.54
N THR A 116 -5.26 -4.71 -16.42
CA THR A 116 -5.33 -5.98 -17.14
C THR A 116 -4.93 -7.12 -16.21
N LEU A 117 -5.15 -8.36 -16.63
CA LEU A 117 -4.57 -9.51 -15.95
C LEU A 117 -3.04 -9.42 -16.00
N GLY A 118 -2.40 -9.66 -14.85
CA GLY A 118 -0.94 -9.60 -14.75
C GLY A 118 -0.27 -10.62 -15.66
N LEU A 119 0.76 -10.19 -16.37
CA LEU A 119 1.40 -10.95 -17.45
C LEU A 119 2.60 -11.78 -16.97
N ASP A 120 3.09 -11.50 -15.76
CA ASP A 120 4.33 -12.05 -15.20
C ASP A 120 4.09 -13.23 -14.22
N GLY A 121 2.82 -13.58 -13.98
CA GLY A 121 2.42 -14.62 -13.03
C GLY A 121 2.70 -14.28 -11.56
N GLN A 122 3.17 -13.07 -11.25
CA GLN A 122 3.42 -12.61 -9.87
C GLN A 122 2.18 -11.95 -9.27
N SER A 123 1.37 -11.30 -10.10
CA SER A 123 0.09 -10.73 -9.69
C SER A 123 -1.02 -11.12 -10.66
N ILE A 124 -2.24 -11.32 -10.15
CA ILE A 124 -3.40 -11.63 -10.98
C ILE A 124 -3.84 -10.37 -11.76
N TYR A 125 -3.52 -9.18 -11.26
CA TYR A 125 -3.96 -7.91 -11.82
C TYR A 125 -2.83 -6.88 -11.80
N GLU A 126 -2.59 -6.23 -12.94
CA GLU A 126 -1.65 -5.12 -13.09
C GLU A 126 -2.42 -3.86 -13.48
N GLN A 127 -2.00 -2.73 -12.93
CA GLN A 127 -2.65 -1.45 -13.14
C GLN A 127 -1.65 -0.39 -13.60
N TYR A 128 -2.03 0.35 -14.63
CA TYR A 128 -1.42 1.60 -15.07
C TYR A 128 -2.32 2.76 -14.67
N SER A 129 -1.72 3.88 -14.28
CA SER A 129 -2.47 5.05 -13.83
C SER A 129 -1.77 6.35 -14.20
N ARG A 130 -2.59 7.37 -14.45
CA ARG A 130 -2.16 8.74 -14.69
C ARG A 130 -2.92 9.65 -13.76
N ALA A 131 -2.22 10.53 -13.07
CA ALA A 131 -2.86 11.51 -12.18
C ALA A 131 -2.26 12.88 -12.43
N THR A 132 -3.01 13.93 -12.15
CA THR A 132 -2.44 15.27 -11.96
C THR A 132 -2.76 15.69 -10.55
N ALA A 133 -1.76 15.63 -9.67
CA ALA A 133 -1.90 16.01 -8.27
C ALA A 133 -1.39 17.45 -8.06
N PRO A 134 -2.13 18.29 -7.32
CA PRO A 134 -1.72 19.66 -7.00
C PRO A 134 -0.36 19.68 -6.26
N GLY A 135 0.52 20.63 -6.60
CA GLY A 135 1.87 20.72 -6.01
C GLY A 135 2.87 19.66 -6.51
N ILE A 136 2.38 18.51 -6.99
CA ILE A 136 3.20 17.38 -7.47
C ILE A 136 3.33 17.40 -9.00
N GLY A 137 2.23 17.71 -9.70
CA GLY A 137 2.12 17.74 -11.15
C GLY A 137 1.65 16.41 -11.76
N PRO A 138 1.85 16.22 -13.07
CA PRO A 138 1.49 14.99 -13.76
C PRO A 138 2.33 13.80 -13.28
N LEU A 139 1.65 12.71 -12.96
CA LEU A 139 2.22 11.44 -12.55
C LEU A 139 1.84 10.35 -13.55
N THR A 140 2.78 9.46 -13.82
CA THR A 140 2.52 8.16 -14.45
C THR A 140 2.99 7.08 -13.50
N MET A 141 2.16 6.06 -13.33
CA MET A 141 2.31 5.08 -12.26
C MET A 141 1.91 3.71 -12.77
N SER A 142 2.63 2.68 -12.38
CA SER A 142 2.21 1.30 -12.69
C SER A 142 2.73 0.28 -11.70
N GLY A 143 1.99 -0.83 -11.57
CA GLY A 143 2.38 -1.93 -10.71
C GLY A 143 1.25 -2.93 -10.44
N PRO A 144 1.54 -3.96 -9.63
CA PRO A 144 0.59 -5.03 -9.32
C PRO A 144 -0.51 -4.58 -8.36
N CYS A 145 -1.60 -5.35 -8.34
CA CYS A 145 -2.66 -5.23 -7.35
C CYS A 145 -3.00 -6.57 -6.70
N GLY A 146 -3.26 -6.52 -5.39
CA GLY A 146 -4.01 -7.53 -4.67
C GLY A 146 -5.51 -7.36 -4.92
N LEU A 147 -6.21 -8.48 -5.06
CA LEU A 147 -7.68 -8.52 -5.18
C LEU A 147 -8.26 -9.34 -4.02
N THR A 148 -9.24 -8.77 -3.33
CA THR A 148 -9.98 -9.42 -2.24
C THR A 148 -11.46 -9.47 -2.59
N PRO A 149 -12.06 -10.65 -2.82
CA PRO A 149 -13.50 -10.73 -3.11
C PRO A 149 -14.36 -10.49 -1.85
N TYR A 150 -15.41 -9.67 -1.96
CA TYR A 150 -16.46 -9.53 -0.92
C TYR A 150 -17.78 -10.12 -1.44
N ILE A 151 -17.92 -11.43 -1.25
CA ILE A 151 -18.98 -12.23 -1.87
C ILE A 151 -20.39 -11.74 -1.50
N ALA A 152 -20.60 -11.26 -0.26
CA ALA A 152 -21.92 -10.90 0.23
C ALA A 152 -22.55 -9.63 -0.36
N GLU A 153 -21.75 -8.75 -0.95
CA GLU A 153 -22.25 -7.51 -1.59
C GLU A 153 -21.94 -7.41 -3.08
N GLY A 154 -21.36 -8.47 -3.68
CA GLY A 154 -20.87 -8.45 -5.07
C GLY A 154 -19.87 -7.33 -5.37
N ARG A 155 -19.17 -6.88 -4.32
CA ARG A 155 -18.09 -5.90 -4.36
C ARG A 155 -16.74 -6.60 -4.18
N GLY A 156 -15.66 -5.89 -4.46
CA GLY A 156 -14.31 -6.41 -4.28
C GLY A 156 -13.36 -5.35 -3.75
N GLY A 157 -12.45 -5.75 -2.88
CA GLY A 157 -11.29 -4.97 -2.51
C GLY A 157 -10.23 -5.06 -3.59
N ALA A 158 -9.65 -3.93 -3.95
CA ALA A 158 -8.41 -3.89 -4.73
C ALA A 158 -7.40 -3.00 -4.04
N ASP A 159 -6.22 -3.52 -3.79
CA ASP A 159 -5.10 -2.79 -3.23
C ASP A 159 -3.91 -2.85 -4.19
N CYS A 160 -3.64 -1.73 -4.84
CA CYS A 160 -2.59 -1.64 -5.84
C CYS A 160 -1.34 -1.00 -5.24
N VAL A 161 -0.17 -1.44 -5.67
CA VAL A 161 1.12 -0.84 -5.30
C VAL A 161 1.88 -0.50 -6.57
N GLN A 162 1.81 0.77 -6.95
CA GLN A 162 2.37 1.28 -8.20
C GLN A 162 3.63 2.08 -7.95
N ARG A 163 4.64 1.89 -8.80
CA ARG A 163 5.82 2.75 -8.83
C ARG A 163 5.46 4.07 -9.50
N ILE A 164 5.84 5.19 -8.90
CA ILE A 164 5.73 6.52 -9.49
C ILE A 164 6.97 6.77 -10.34
N ASN A 165 6.78 7.14 -11.60
CA ASN A 165 7.87 7.52 -12.49
C ASN A 165 8.36 8.95 -12.20
N PRO A 166 9.66 9.24 -12.42
CA PRO A 166 10.16 10.60 -12.37
C PRO A 166 9.42 11.51 -13.36
N ASN A 167 9.35 12.80 -13.05
CA ASN A 167 8.69 13.78 -13.92
C ASN A 167 9.48 15.09 -14.03
N ALA A 168 9.06 15.95 -14.95
CA ALA A 168 9.68 17.26 -15.19
C ALA A 168 9.45 18.28 -14.03
N ASN A 169 8.58 17.96 -13.07
CA ASN A 169 8.25 18.85 -11.95
C ASN A 169 9.07 18.56 -10.68
N GLY A 170 10.14 17.77 -10.78
CA GLY A 170 11.06 17.51 -9.66
C GLY A 170 10.73 16.27 -8.84
N VAL A 171 9.75 15.46 -9.25
CA VAL A 171 9.55 14.11 -8.71
C VAL A 171 10.66 13.21 -9.25
N THR A 172 11.41 12.57 -8.37
CA THR A 172 12.50 11.62 -8.73
C THR A 172 12.07 10.16 -8.64
N GLY A 173 10.88 9.90 -8.10
CA GLY A 173 10.31 8.58 -7.93
C GLY A 173 9.28 8.55 -6.80
N GLY A 174 8.89 7.35 -6.40
CA GLY A 174 7.93 7.15 -5.32
C GLY A 174 7.08 5.90 -5.49
N VAL A 175 6.06 5.79 -4.65
CA VAL A 175 5.05 4.74 -4.72
C VAL A 175 3.68 5.35 -4.53
N ALA A 176 2.74 4.94 -5.36
CA ALA A 176 1.32 5.19 -5.20
C ALA A 176 0.64 3.90 -4.78
N SER A 177 -0.14 3.93 -3.69
CA SER A 177 -0.92 2.79 -3.26
C SER A 177 -2.39 3.12 -3.21
N SER A 178 -3.23 2.18 -3.63
CA SER A 178 -4.68 2.31 -3.56
C SER A 178 -5.27 1.38 -2.51
N ASN A 179 -6.34 1.84 -1.87
CA ASN A 179 -7.21 1.07 -1.00
C ASN A 179 -8.63 1.23 -1.55
N SER A 180 -9.02 0.30 -2.41
CA SER A 180 -10.19 0.46 -3.28
C SER A 180 -11.30 -0.50 -2.93
N VAL A 181 -12.53 0.00 -2.85
CA VAL A 181 -13.74 -0.81 -2.92
C VAL A 181 -14.31 -0.65 -4.32
N THR A 182 -14.26 -1.74 -5.05
CA THR A 182 -14.68 -1.86 -6.44
C THR A 182 -16.07 -2.50 -6.52
N ASN A 183 -16.82 -2.14 -7.55
CA ASN A 183 -18.13 -2.66 -7.88
C ASN A 183 -18.07 -3.14 -9.35
N PRO A 184 -17.31 -4.22 -9.62
CA PRO A 184 -16.94 -4.60 -10.98
C PRO A 184 -18.15 -4.97 -11.84
N ILE A 185 -19.22 -5.45 -11.21
CA ILE A 185 -20.48 -5.84 -11.85
C ILE A 185 -21.57 -4.76 -11.77
N ARG A 186 -21.22 -3.53 -11.37
CA ARG A 186 -22.10 -2.34 -11.33
C ARG A 186 -23.43 -2.59 -10.60
N LEU A 187 -23.38 -3.26 -9.45
CA LEU A 187 -24.57 -3.49 -8.64
C LEU A 187 -25.22 -2.18 -8.18
N PRO A 188 -26.56 -2.13 -8.07
CA PRO A 188 -27.28 -1.00 -7.47
C PRO A 188 -26.79 -0.71 -6.05
N GLY A 189 -26.83 0.57 -5.61
CA GLY A 189 -26.52 0.94 -4.23
C GLY A 189 -25.09 1.42 -3.95
N GLY A 190 -24.42 2.04 -4.92
CA GLY A 190 -23.29 2.95 -4.65
C GLY A 190 -22.10 2.81 -5.60
N THR A 191 -21.47 3.96 -5.85
CA THR A 191 -20.25 4.16 -6.64
C THR A 191 -19.06 3.40 -6.09
N THR A 192 -18.07 3.15 -6.95
CA THR A 192 -16.74 2.68 -6.58
C THR A 192 -15.97 3.79 -5.88
N GLY A 193 -15.02 3.43 -5.03
CA GLY A 193 -14.26 4.43 -4.31
C GLY A 193 -12.95 3.91 -3.76
N SER A 194 -11.93 4.76 -3.77
CA SER A 194 -10.63 4.42 -3.21
C SER A 194 -10.07 5.55 -2.36
N LEU A 195 -9.19 5.19 -1.44
CA LEU A 195 -8.15 6.08 -0.94
C LEU A 195 -6.87 5.80 -1.72
N TRP A 196 -6.21 6.87 -2.17
CA TRP A 196 -4.91 6.81 -2.82
C TRP A 196 -3.90 7.53 -1.95
N THR A 197 -2.80 6.84 -1.63
CA THR A 197 -1.66 7.42 -0.94
C THR A 197 -0.50 7.53 -1.92
N PHE A 198 -0.03 8.73 -2.18
CA PHE A 198 1.16 9.00 -2.97
C PHE A 198 2.29 9.33 -2.02
N TYR A 199 3.35 8.52 -2.05
CA TYR A 199 4.63 8.86 -1.45
C TYR A 199 5.61 9.23 -2.56
N THR A 200 5.98 10.50 -2.63
CA THR A 200 6.87 11.02 -3.68
C THR A 200 8.23 11.42 -3.12
N THR A 201 9.30 11.12 -3.85
CA THR A 201 10.65 11.60 -3.55
C THR A 201 11.06 12.74 -4.47
N GLY A 202 12.03 13.53 -4.03
CA GLY A 202 12.49 14.73 -4.73
C GLY A 202 11.87 15.99 -4.15
N THR A 203 11.83 17.06 -4.94
CA THR A 203 11.23 18.34 -4.53
C THR A 203 10.23 18.74 -5.60
N PRO A 204 8.97 18.26 -5.52
CA PRO A 204 7.95 18.62 -6.48
C PRO A 204 7.69 20.14 -6.47
N ARG A 205 7.50 20.74 -7.66
CA ARG A 205 7.34 22.19 -7.85
C ARG A 205 6.21 22.55 -8.81
N ALA A 206 5.25 21.66 -8.98
CA ALA A 206 4.11 21.97 -9.84
C ALA A 206 3.24 23.07 -9.20
N PRO A 207 2.57 23.92 -10.00
CA PRO A 207 1.61 24.87 -9.47
C PRO A 207 0.48 24.19 -8.69
N VAL A 208 -0.03 24.88 -7.68
CA VAL A 208 -1.26 24.51 -6.97
C VAL A 208 -2.39 25.32 -7.58
N ASN A 209 -3.28 24.66 -8.30
CA ASN A 209 -4.49 25.30 -8.82
C ASN A 209 -5.50 25.48 -7.68
N ALA A 210 -6.35 26.50 -7.80
CA ALA A 210 -7.43 26.70 -6.85
C ALA A 210 -8.34 25.44 -6.81
N PRO A 211 -8.65 24.90 -5.62
CA PRO A 211 -9.56 23.78 -5.50
C PRO A 211 -10.93 24.17 -6.06
N THR A 212 -11.55 23.26 -6.80
CA THR A 212 -12.90 23.48 -7.32
C THR A 212 -13.94 22.89 -6.36
N ALA A 213 -15.10 23.54 -6.29
CA ALA A 213 -16.23 23.03 -5.54
C ALA A 213 -16.56 21.60 -6.00
N PRO A 214 -16.80 20.67 -5.07
CA PRO A 214 -17.00 19.28 -5.43
C PRO A 214 -18.29 19.11 -6.24
N GLN A 215 -18.18 18.42 -7.37
CA GLN A 215 -19.33 17.81 -8.03
C GLN A 215 -19.48 16.39 -7.48
N ALA A 216 -19.75 16.25 -6.18
CA ALA A 216 -19.68 14.95 -5.51
C ALA A 216 -20.84 14.03 -5.90
N PRO A 217 -20.57 12.81 -6.43
CA PRO A 217 -21.54 11.72 -6.41
C PRO A 217 -21.68 11.18 -4.98
N ASP A 218 -22.86 10.64 -4.65
CA ASP A 218 -23.09 9.97 -3.36
C ASP A 218 -22.04 8.85 -3.13
N THR A 219 -21.37 8.90 -1.98
CA THR A 219 -20.24 8.03 -1.62
C THR A 219 -20.65 6.62 -1.17
N GLY A 220 -21.95 6.34 -1.11
CA GLY A 220 -22.47 5.01 -0.76
C GLY A 220 -22.15 4.57 0.67
N SER A 221 -22.13 3.25 0.90
CA SER A 221 -22.01 2.62 2.22
C SER A 221 -20.59 2.53 2.78
N VAL A 222 -19.56 2.87 1.99
CA VAL A 222 -18.16 2.69 2.42
C VAL A 222 -17.73 3.82 3.34
N LYS A 223 -17.18 3.47 4.51
CA LYS A 223 -16.52 4.42 5.40
C LYS A 223 -15.01 4.31 5.25
N TYR A 224 -14.35 5.46 5.22
CA TYR A 224 -12.92 5.58 4.99
C TYR A 224 -12.26 6.25 6.18
N SER A 225 -11.07 5.82 6.53
CA SER A 225 -10.24 6.41 7.57
C SER A 225 -8.81 6.52 7.04
N VAL A 226 -8.17 7.65 7.35
CA VAL A 226 -6.75 7.86 7.08
C VAL A 226 -6.07 8.16 8.39
N GLY A 227 -4.99 7.46 8.66
CA GLY A 227 -4.25 7.58 9.90
C GLY A 227 -2.76 7.67 9.63
N ARG A 228 -2.06 8.14 10.65
CA ARG A 228 -0.63 8.22 10.70
C ARG A 228 -0.12 7.43 11.87
N GLU A 229 0.97 6.73 11.61
CA GLU A 229 1.61 5.90 12.59
C GLU A 229 2.39 6.73 13.62
N VAL A 230 2.18 6.47 14.90
CA VAL A 230 2.92 7.07 16.01
C VAL A 230 3.43 5.94 16.90
N ASP A 231 4.61 6.13 17.48
CA ASP A 231 5.25 5.16 18.38
C ASP A 231 5.42 3.77 17.74
N SER A 232 5.96 3.76 16.51
CA SER A 232 6.31 2.55 15.78
C SER A 232 7.43 1.81 16.49
N ILE A 233 7.17 0.61 16.97
CA ILE A 233 8.15 -0.26 17.63
C ILE A 233 8.35 -1.53 16.83
N SER A 234 9.60 -1.81 16.47
CA SER A 234 10.01 -3.11 15.92
C SER A 234 10.56 -3.98 17.04
N ALA A 235 9.89 -5.10 17.33
CA ALA A 235 10.30 -6.07 18.34
C ALA A 235 11.28 -7.13 17.80
N GLY A 236 11.80 -6.94 16.58
CA GLY A 236 12.65 -7.92 15.92
C GLY A 236 11.93 -9.21 15.55
N THR A 237 12.70 -10.22 15.14
CA THR A 237 12.19 -11.52 14.69
C THR A 237 11.74 -12.39 15.87
N LYS A 238 10.66 -13.17 15.67
CA LYS A 238 10.20 -14.18 16.63
C LYS A 238 9.67 -15.42 15.93
N ALA A 239 9.47 -16.50 16.67
CA ALA A 239 8.80 -17.70 16.15
C ALA A 239 7.43 -17.33 15.53
N GLY A 240 7.20 -17.75 14.28
CA GLY A 240 5.99 -17.41 13.51
C GLY A 240 6.02 -16.05 12.80
N CYS A 241 6.95 -15.15 13.14
CA CYS A 241 7.15 -13.86 12.47
C CYS A 241 8.64 -13.67 12.10
N PRO A 242 9.17 -14.48 11.16
CA PRO A 242 10.58 -14.45 10.80
C PRO A 242 11.02 -13.16 10.09
N GLY A 243 10.08 -12.34 9.60
CA GLY A 243 10.33 -10.98 9.08
C GLY A 243 10.25 -9.89 10.13
N GLY A 244 9.94 -10.24 11.38
CA GLY A 244 9.83 -9.29 12.49
C GLY A 244 8.39 -8.99 12.91
N VAL A 245 8.25 -8.29 14.03
CA VAL A 245 6.97 -7.79 14.55
C VAL A 245 7.03 -6.29 14.71
N ARG A 246 6.04 -5.61 14.15
CA ARG A 246 5.84 -4.18 14.33
C ARG A 246 4.58 -3.95 15.16
N THR A 247 4.68 -3.12 16.19
CA THR A 247 3.53 -2.64 16.97
C THR A 247 3.46 -1.13 16.88
N THR A 248 2.26 -0.57 16.81
CA THR A 248 2.09 0.87 16.70
C THR A 248 0.69 1.34 17.08
N THR A 249 0.57 2.63 17.36
CA THR A 249 -0.67 3.36 17.50
C THR A 249 -0.89 4.25 16.27
N ILE A 250 -2.12 4.28 15.77
CA ILE A 250 -2.51 5.03 14.58
C ILE A 250 -3.39 6.19 15.02
N HIS A 251 -2.98 7.41 14.68
CA HIS A 251 -3.69 8.65 14.98
C HIS A 251 -4.32 9.21 13.71
N ALA A 252 -5.50 9.81 13.82
CA ALA A 252 -6.14 10.42 12.66
C ALA A 252 -5.33 11.62 12.18
N ILE A 253 -5.29 11.84 10.87
CA ILE A 253 -4.64 13.00 10.27
C ILE A 253 -5.57 13.76 9.35
N SER A 254 -5.25 15.03 9.17
CA SER A 254 -5.85 15.88 8.14
C SER A 254 -4.92 16.00 6.94
N VAL A 255 -5.52 16.33 5.79
CA VAL A 255 -4.77 16.73 4.59
C VAL A 255 -5.03 18.19 4.31
N ASP A 256 -4.05 18.86 3.72
CA ASP A 256 -4.23 20.20 3.18
C ASP A 256 -5.31 20.17 2.09
N ALA A 257 -6.26 21.12 2.17
CA ALA A 257 -7.46 21.10 1.35
C ALA A 257 -7.19 21.39 -0.13
N ALA A 258 -6.04 22.00 -0.46
CA ALA A 258 -5.65 22.37 -1.82
C ALA A 258 -4.67 21.39 -2.45
N THR A 259 -3.84 20.74 -1.63
CA THR A 259 -2.74 19.91 -2.12
C THR A 259 -2.90 18.44 -1.78
N GLY A 260 -3.77 18.07 -0.83
CA GLY A 260 -3.86 16.69 -0.33
C GLY A 260 -2.62 16.21 0.43
N ALA A 261 -1.61 17.07 0.62
CA ALA A 261 -0.45 16.77 1.45
C ALA A 261 -0.90 16.53 2.90
N ILE A 262 -0.24 15.60 3.59
CA ILE A 262 -0.51 15.40 5.02
C ILE A 262 -0.15 16.70 5.76
N ALA A 263 -1.11 17.24 6.50
CA ALA A 263 -1.00 18.56 7.11
C ALA A 263 -1.19 18.49 8.63
N GLY A 264 -0.34 19.24 9.35
CA GLY A 264 -0.40 19.39 10.79
C GLY A 264 0.02 18.14 11.57
N GLU A 265 -0.12 18.25 12.89
CA GLU A 265 0.13 17.15 13.81
C GLU A 265 -1.03 16.14 13.79
N PRO A 266 -0.75 14.83 14.02
CA PRO A 266 -1.80 13.84 14.23
C PRO A 266 -2.72 14.19 15.40
N SER A 267 -3.93 13.63 15.39
CA SER A 267 -4.90 13.81 16.47
C SER A 267 -4.33 13.35 17.82
N ALA A 268 -4.69 14.02 18.91
CA ALA A 268 -4.29 13.60 20.26
C ALA A 268 -4.88 12.22 20.64
N THR A 269 -6.07 11.90 20.12
CA THR A 269 -6.72 10.61 20.30
C THR A 269 -6.27 9.61 19.25
N SER A 270 -5.98 8.38 19.68
CA SER A 270 -5.71 7.29 18.76
C SER A 270 -6.99 6.83 18.07
N ALA A 271 -6.90 6.54 16.79
CA ALA A 271 -7.97 5.97 15.97
C ALA A 271 -7.90 4.43 15.95
N ALA A 272 -6.71 3.87 16.00
CA ALA A 272 -6.50 2.43 16.05
C ALA A 272 -5.17 2.04 16.71
N ASP A 273 -5.07 0.77 17.11
CA ASP A 273 -3.81 0.14 17.52
C ASP A 273 -3.56 -1.07 16.60
N ALA A 274 -2.31 -1.27 16.18
CA ALA A 274 -1.97 -2.30 15.20
C ALA A 274 -0.73 -3.09 15.61
N THR A 275 -0.74 -4.38 15.28
CA THR A 275 0.41 -5.28 15.34
C THR A 275 0.52 -6.03 14.03
N ILE A 276 1.66 -5.95 13.35
CA ILE A 276 1.95 -6.73 12.16
C ILE A 276 3.03 -7.77 12.47
N CYS A 277 2.72 -9.02 12.15
CA CYS A 277 3.66 -10.13 12.10
C CYS A 277 4.09 -10.34 10.64
N TYR A 278 5.35 -10.08 10.32
CA TYR A 278 5.87 -10.23 8.97
C TYR A 278 6.44 -11.65 8.76
N GLN A 279 6.10 -12.24 7.62
CA GLN A 279 6.77 -13.45 7.15
C GLN A 279 8.17 -13.11 6.62
N LYS A 280 8.97 -14.15 6.37
CA LYS A 280 10.32 -14.00 5.85
C LYS A 280 10.23 -13.27 4.52
N VAL A 281 11.05 -12.24 4.33
CA VAL A 281 11.06 -11.45 3.10
C VAL A 281 11.51 -12.33 1.95
N GLY A 282 10.58 -12.62 1.03
CA GLY A 282 10.89 -12.80 -0.37
C GLY A 282 10.82 -11.42 -1.00
N LEU A 283 11.86 -10.97 -1.71
CA LEU A 283 11.75 -9.72 -2.45
C LEU A 283 11.18 -10.01 -3.85
N PRO A 284 10.24 -9.18 -4.36
CA PRO A 284 9.72 -7.97 -3.74
C PRO A 284 8.54 -8.18 -2.78
N ASP A 285 7.87 -9.35 -2.82
CA ASP A 285 6.62 -9.62 -2.10
C ASP A 285 6.74 -10.67 -1.01
N PHE A 286 6.09 -10.42 0.12
CA PHE A 286 6.09 -11.32 1.28
C PHE A 286 4.77 -11.25 2.04
N GLY A 287 4.44 -12.34 2.74
CA GLY A 287 3.23 -12.39 3.56
C GLY A 287 3.35 -11.59 4.85
N ALA A 288 2.22 -11.16 5.37
CA ALA A 288 2.11 -10.59 6.70
C ALA A 288 0.76 -10.92 7.34
N THR A 289 0.68 -10.78 8.65
CA THR A 289 -0.57 -10.92 9.40
C THR A 289 -0.76 -9.67 10.24
N LEU A 290 -1.85 -8.95 10.01
CA LEU A 290 -2.24 -7.77 10.77
C LEU A 290 -3.23 -8.18 11.86
N THR A 291 -2.99 -7.71 13.08
CA THR A 291 -4.02 -7.56 14.11
C THR A 291 -4.25 -6.08 14.31
N ILE A 292 -5.49 -5.61 14.14
CA ILE A 292 -5.85 -4.19 14.26
C ILE A 292 -7.08 -4.04 15.14
N SER A 293 -7.04 -3.03 16.01
CA SER A 293 -8.17 -2.59 16.85
C SER A 293 -8.60 -1.19 16.43
N ILE A 294 -9.73 -1.07 15.73
CA ILE A 294 -10.28 0.19 15.20
C ILE A 294 -11.30 0.74 16.21
N ARG A 295 -11.00 1.89 16.80
CA ARG A 295 -11.78 2.46 17.92
C ARG A 295 -13.13 2.99 17.47
N GLY A 296 -13.18 3.71 16.34
CA GLY A 296 -14.41 4.31 15.83
C GLY A 296 -15.53 3.32 15.49
N ILE A 297 -15.26 2.00 15.44
CA ILE A 297 -16.26 0.93 15.28
C ILE A 297 -16.09 -0.18 16.33
N ALA A 298 -15.25 0.04 17.33
CA ALA A 298 -14.89 -0.89 18.39
C ALA A 298 -14.55 -2.32 17.89
N LEU A 299 -13.85 -2.44 16.76
CA LEU A 299 -13.55 -3.71 16.11
C LEU A 299 -12.10 -4.12 16.35
N THR A 300 -11.88 -5.33 16.86
CA THR A 300 -10.56 -5.99 16.81
C THR A 300 -10.64 -7.18 15.88
N THR A 301 -9.71 -7.27 14.94
CA THR A 301 -9.65 -8.38 13.99
C THR A 301 -8.22 -8.71 13.61
N THR A 302 -7.99 -9.97 13.24
CA THR A 302 -6.72 -10.46 12.72
C THR A 302 -6.93 -11.07 11.34
N ASN A 303 -6.10 -10.70 10.38
CA ASN A 303 -6.15 -11.33 9.06
C ASN A 303 -4.79 -11.32 8.35
N GLY A 304 -4.64 -12.26 7.41
CA GLY A 304 -3.51 -12.30 6.49
C GLY A 304 -3.55 -11.16 5.48
N GLY A 305 -2.39 -10.80 4.98
CA GLY A 305 -2.19 -9.82 3.93
C GLY A 305 -0.86 -10.04 3.24
N HIS A 306 -0.56 -9.13 2.33
CA HIS A 306 0.68 -9.15 1.56
C HIS A 306 1.36 -7.80 1.67
N CYS A 307 2.68 -7.84 1.63
CA CYS A 307 3.54 -6.68 1.63
C CYS A 307 4.44 -6.72 0.42
N ARG A 308 4.71 -5.55 -0.12
CA ARG A 308 5.67 -5.33 -1.19
C ARG A 308 6.72 -4.34 -0.73
N GLN A 309 7.98 -4.63 -1.03
CA GLN A 309 9.07 -3.68 -0.87
C GLN A 309 9.66 -3.29 -2.22
N SER A 310 9.76 -1.98 -2.45
CA SER A 310 10.37 -1.39 -3.64
C SER A 310 11.58 -0.55 -3.25
N ALA A 311 12.62 -0.57 -4.07
CA ALA A 311 13.77 0.29 -3.88
C ALA A 311 13.36 1.77 -4.02
N LEU A 312 13.81 2.62 -3.10
CA LEU A 312 13.63 4.06 -3.19
C LEU A 312 14.85 4.70 -3.87
N PRO A 313 14.67 5.44 -4.98
CA PRO A 313 15.77 6.09 -5.66
C PRO A 313 16.58 7.00 -4.73
N GLY A 314 17.91 6.87 -4.78
CA GLY A 314 18.82 7.73 -4.01
C GLY A 314 18.89 7.45 -2.51
N THR A 315 18.30 6.35 -2.02
CA THR A 315 18.35 5.97 -0.59
C THR A 315 18.70 4.50 -0.41
N ALA A 316 19.23 4.13 0.76
CA ALA A 316 19.42 2.73 1.14
C ALA A 316 18.12 2.07 1.63
N SER A 317 17.10 2.87 1.95
CA SER A 317 15.80 2.42 2.45
C SER A 317 14.92 1.85 1.34
N ARG A 318 13.86 1.15 1.75
CA ARG A 318 12.85 0.62 0.84
C ARG A 318 11.50 1.23 1.17
N GLN A 319 10.71 1.51 0.13
CA GLN A 319 9.29 1.74 0.33
C GLN A 319 8.64 0.40 0.61
N GLN A 320 7.88 0.32 1.69
CA GLN A 320 7.04 -0.82 2.01
C GLN A 320 5.57 -0.43 1.92
N THR A 321 4.82 -1.24 1.20
CA THR A 321 3.37 -1.13 1.17
C THR A 321 2.78 -2.48 1.53
N CYS A 322 1.79 -2.52 2.42
CA CYS A 322 1.10 -3.74 2.80
C CYS A 322 -0.41 -3.57 2.65
N GLY A 323 -1.08 -4.58 2.12
CA GLY A 323 -2.53 -4.66 2.02
C GLY A 323 -3.08 -5.84 2.83
N PHE A 324 -4.11 -5.58 3.63
CA PHE A 324 -4.77 -6.56 4.49
C PHE A 324 -6.28 -6.49 4.29
N ALA A 325 -6.92 -7.63 4.12
CA ALA A 325 -8.38 -7.69 4.10
C ALA A 325 -8.94 -7.60 5.52
N LEU A 326 -10.01 -6.82 5.71
CA LEU A 326 -10.84 -6.91 6.90
C LEU A 326 -11.92 -7.97 6.68
N PRO A 327 -11.98 -9.04 7.49
CA PRO A 327 -13.00 -10.07 7.34
C PRO A 327 -14.38 -9.51 7.69
N ALA A 328 -15.43 -10.13 7.14
CA ALA A 328 -16.80 -9.78 7.47
C ALA A 328 -17.09 -10.03 8.96
N ASN A 329 -17.86 -9.12 9.56
CA ASN A 329 -18.45 -9.27 10.89
C ASN A 329 -19.91 -8.79 10.81
N TYR A 330 -20.77 -9.66 10.28
CA TYR A 330 -22.18 -9.35 10.03
C TYR A 330 -22.94 -8.96 11.31
N GLY A 331 -22.55 -9.48 12.47
CA GLY A 331 -23.14 -9.09 13.76
C GLY A 331 -22.95 -7.60 14.10
N ARG A 332 -21.99 -6.93 13.45
CA ARG A 332 -21.74 -5.48 13.56
C ARG A 332 -22.07 -4.72 12.28
N GLY A 333 -22.65 -5.39 11.29
CA GLY A 333 -22.94 -4.81 9.98
C GLY A 333 -21.71 -4.61 9.08
N LEU A 334 -20.55 -5.21 9.42
CA LEU A 334 -19.35 -5.19 8.58
C LEU A 334 -19.43 -6.34 7.58
N THR A 335 -19.36 -6.04 6.29
CA THR A 335 -19.38 -7.05 5.21
C THR A 335 -18.01 -7.25 4.57
N GLY A 336 -17.06 -6.36 4.84
CA GLY A 336 -15.66 -6.48 4.45
C GLY A 336 -14.91 -5.16 4.57
N GLY A 337 -13.66 -5.14 4.13
CA GLY A 337 -12.88 -3.91 4.08
C GLY A 337 -11.42 -4.17 3.75
N LEU A 338 -10.62 -3.11 3.70
CA LEU A 338 -9.18 -3.15 3.45
C LEU A 338 -8.44 -2.24 4.42
N VAL A 339 -7.29 -2.68 4.87
CA VAL A 339 -6.28 -1.84 5.51
C VAL A 339 -5.04 -1.83 4.61
N THR A 340 -4.54 -0.64 4.31
CA THR A 340 -3.28 -0.47 3.60
C THR A 340 -2.32 0.34 4.47
N LEU A 341 -1.07 -0.09 4.54
CA LEU A 341 0.05 0.59 5.17
C LEU A 341 1.01 1.05 4.07
N ASN A 342 1.50 2.28 4.14
CA ASN A 342 2.52 2.82 3.25
C ASN A 342 3.60 3.55 4.07
N GLY A 343 4.82 3.01 4.07
CA GLY A 343 5.92 3.51 4.89
C GLY A 343 7.30 3.21 4.31
N VAL A 344 8.33 3.70 4.96
CA VAL A 344 9.74 3.50 4.59
C VAL A 344 10.41 2.65 5.65
N VAL A 345 11.15 1.64 5.21
CA VAL A 345 11.80 0.66 6.09
C VAL A 345 13.27 0.49 5.72
N PRO A 346 14.11 0.00 6.66
CA PRO A 346 15.45 -0.45 6.32
C PRO A 346 15.41 -1.66 5.37
N PRO A 347 16.41 -1.84 4.48
CA PRO A 347 16.37 -2.87 3.44
C PRO A 347 16.35 -4.33 3.92
N ASN A 348 16.63 -4.58 5.21
CA ASN A 348 16.66 -5.90 5.83
C ASN A 348 15.80 -6.00 7.11
N ASP A 349 14.97 -5.00 7.39
CA ASP A 349 14.11 -4.97 8.58
C ASP A 349 12.69 -4.52 8.20
N PRO A 350 11.82 -5.44 7.75
CA PRO A 350 10.43 -5.12 7.37
C PRO A 350 9.57 -4.62 8.51
N ALA A 351 9.91 -5.02 9.74
CA ALA A 351 9.23 -4.56 10.94
C ALA A 351 9.75 -3.19 11.39
N GLY A 352 10.96 -2.83 10.98
CA GLY A 352 11.56 -1.54 11.21
C GLY A 352 10.78 -0.40 10.57
N SER A 353 11.05 0.82 11.05
CA SER A 353 10.52 2.03 10.43
C SER A 353 11.57 3.12 10.34
N VAL A 354 11.67 3.76 9.18
CA VAL A 354 12.52 4.94 8.92
C VAL A 354 11.70 6.23 9.00
N ASN A 355 10.39 6.14 8.77
CA ASN A 355 9.48 7.28 8.84
C ASN A 355 8.21 6.92 9.63
N SER A 356 7.34 7.90 9.81
CA SER A 356 5.98 7.69 10.29
C SER A 356 5.08 7.36 9.10
N ALA A 357 4.66 6.11 9.05
CA ALA A 357 3.91 5.56 7.92
C ALA A 357 2.45 6.02 7.89
N VAL A 358 1.84 5.95 6.71
CA VAL A 358 0.45 6.30 6.47
C VAL A 358 -0.39 5.04 6.37
N TRP A 359 -1.53 5.05 7.05
CA TRP A 359 -2.49 3.97 7.09
C TRP A 359 -3.80 4.42 6.47
N THR A 360 -4.36 3.63 5.57
CA THR A 360 -5.69 3.85 5.01
C THR A 360 -6.57 2.66 5.30
N ILE A 361 -7.78 2.91 5.79
CA ILE A 361 -8.75 1.89 6.15
C ILE A 361 -10.04 2.17 5.38
N SER A 362 -10.56 1.17 4.69
CA SER A 362 -11.93 1.15 4.19
C SER A 362 -12.71 0.06 4.89
N VAL A 363 -13.93 0.37 5.29
CA VAL A 363 -14.88 -0.57 5.87
C VAL A 363 -16.19 -0.50 5.11
N LEU A 364 -16.68 -1.66 4.72
CA LEU A 364 -17.88 -1.88 3.93
C LEU A 364 -19.00 -2.42 4.82
N GLY A 365 -20.20 -1.90 4.61
CA GLY A 365 -21.43 -2.36 5.26
C GLY A 365 -22.09 -1.27 6.13
N SER A 366 -23.21 -1.61 6.75
CA SER A 366 -24.05 -0.69 7.54
C SER A 366 -23.55 -0.46 8.96
N ILE A 367 -22.22 -0.37 9.14
CA ILE A 367 -21.60 -0.25 10.45
C ILE A 367 -21.94 1.12 11.05
N LYS A 368 -22.45 1.12 12.28
CA LYS A 368 -22.64 2.35 13.04
C LYS A 368 -21.34 2.69 13.79
N PRO A 369 -20.85 3.94 13.74
CA PRO A 369 -19.75 4.35 14.58
C PRO A 369 -20.07 4.07 16.05
N ALA A 370 -19.08 3.56 16.80
CA ALA A 370 -19.15 3.48 18.24
C ALA A 370 -18.90 4.89 18.79
N PHE A 371 -19.86 5.43 19.54
CA PHE A 371 -19.71 6.66 20.31
C PHE A 371 -19.69 6.33 21.80
#